data_AF-U5VV29-F1
#
_entry.id   AF-U5VV29-F1
#
_cell.length_a   1.000
_cell.length_b   1.000
_cell.length_c   1.000
_cell.angle_alpha   90.00
_cell.angle_beta   90.00
_cell.angle_gamma   90.00
#
_symmetry.space_group_name_H-M   'P 1'
#
loop_
_entity.id
_entity.type
_entity.pdbx_description
1 polymer ?
#
loop_
_entity_poly.entity_id
_entity_poly.type
_entity_poly.pdbx_seq_one_letter_code
_entity_poly.pdbx_strand_id
1 'polypeptide(L)'
;MTTAEFDGPSRLERQLHRLLMAYPPGPRREELLDTIVDGGQSRLSARQALNLLRHGLRARLGHPRSRAVVVIATLMTLLAGVFGAAAAAPLGWALAPSLPQGAAAEELKREVLPGLTVWGGGDAARWVRTGDGEGWQYGFAEYWAQHTNETREVPAYTEQVRDRLAAQGWKIRGDVEVTRPAPDDEPPASTSATFWATRDGLVLRFEDRLVDKPAAWSPEGNATFTVSRSAPALLWAIALIGGLAGALIGWLVTGWVARRVQGRRLLRVLTVLSATIGLVIMLPLVAFVMLYSIPDEAPRLADEKVFLGLRGVLIGLWQPALLFAGVMVLLAATPRRSERSRPARVVAFGAAAAALVAAGFADRVPQLAESARSAAAADRTCVLATPAWESANGDRLSYLARVFIRPETTAEQRNLIDAAIARNPGMRGFTFYFDPTSAAYRNAYCGGAPLPAGAGRDLPYFWEVDLSSPGVLPGLAAEVATMPGVVAVKPA
;
A
#
# COMPACT_ATOMS: atom_id res chain seq x y z
N MET A 1 -68.29 25.72 0.67
CA MET A 1 -67.24 24.83 0.13
C MET A 1 -65.92 25.27 0.73
N THR A 2 -65.56 24.70 1.88
CA THR A 2 -64.27 24.90 2.53
C THR A 2 -63.23 24.12 1.75
N THR A 3 -62.24 24.81 1.19
CA THR A 3 -61.04 24.22 0.62
C THR A 3 -60.32 23.49 1.73
N ALA A 4 -60.44 22.16 1.77
CA ALA A 4 -59.60 21.31 2.60
C ALA A 4 -58.16 21.52 2.14
N GLU A 5 -57.41 22.29 2.93
CA GLU A 5 -55.99 22.49 2.79
C GLU A 5 -55.33 21.11 2.87
N PHE A 6 -54.82 20.63 1.73
CA PHE A 6 -54.05 19.40 1.66
C PHE A 6 -52.72 19.66 2.37
N ASP A 7 -52.71 19.52 3.68
CA ASP A 7 -51.51 19.55 4.49
C ASP A 7 -50.62 18.38 4.03
N GLY A 8 -49.55 18.71 3.32
CA GLY A 8 -48.59 17.73 2.85
C GLY A 8 -48.03 16.89 4.01
N PRO A 9 -47.46 15.70 3.73
CA PRO A 9 -47.03 14.77 4.76
C PRO A 9 -46.14 15.47 5.78
N SER A 10 -46.57 15.39 7.04
CA SER A 10 -45.95 16.10 8.15
C SER A 10 -44.45 15.76 8.21
N ARG A 11 -43.61 16.66 8.75
CA ARG A 11 -42.17 16.38 8.91
C ARG A 11 -41.92 15.06 9.65
N LEU A 12 -42.81 14.72 10.60
CA LEU A 12 -42.78 13.48 11.34
C LEU A 12 -43.05 12.26 10.47
N GLU A 13 -44.07 12.30 9.61
CA GLU A 13 -44.42 11.20 8.71
C GLU A 13 -43.27 10.88 7.75
N ARG A 14 -42.61 11.91 7.20
CA ARG A 14 -41.39 11.74 6.38
C ARG A 14 -40.25 11.12 7.18
N GLN A 15 -40.05 11.50 8.43
CA GLN A 15 -39.04 10.92 9.31
C GLN A 15 -39.36 9.46 9.66
N LEU A 16 -40.63 9.15 9.97
CA LEU A 16 -41.12 7.80 10.24
C LEU A 16 -40.99 6.90 9.01
N HIS A 17 -41.34 7.39 7.82
CA HIS A 17 -41.14 6.64 6.58
C HIS A 17 -39.69 6.24 6.38
N ARG A 18 -38.73 7.15 6.68
CA ARG A 18 -37.29 6.86 6.63
C ARG A 18 -36.88 5.81 7.66
N LEU A 19 -37.32 5.92 8.91
CA LEU A 19 -37.00 4.94 9.96
C LEU A 19 -37.62 3.57 9.67
N LEU A 20 -38.87 3.54 9.19
CA LEU A 20 -39.59 2.32 8.83
C LEU A 20 -39.02 1.64 7.59
N MET A 21 -38.13 2.27 6.81
CA MET A 21 -37.35 1.55 5.78
C MET A 21 -36.48 0.44 6.38
N ALA A 22 -36.21 0.46 7.69
CA ALA A 22 -35.56 -0.65 8.39
C ALA A 22 -36.44 -1.91 8.45
N TYR A 23 -37.77 -1.79 8.37
CA TYR A 23 -38.69 -2.94 8.34
C TYR A 23 -38.81 -3.51 6.91
N PRO A 24 -39.07 -4.83 6.76
CA PRO A 24 -39.41 -5.38 5.46
C PRO A 24 -40.72 -4.76 4.91
N PRO A 25 -40.84 -4.55 3.59
CA PRO A 25 -42.08 -4.04 3.00
C PRO A 25 -43.23 -5.04 3.23
N GLY A 26 -44.41 -4.52 3.58
CA GLY A 26 -45.62 -5.31 3.81
C GLY A 26 -46.60 -4.60 4.76
N PRO A 27 -47.79 -5.18 4.98
CA PRO A 27 -48.91 -4.53 5.70
C PRO A 27 -48.52 -4.06 7.11
N ARG A 28 -47.73 -4.87 7.84
CA ARG A 28 -47.23 -4.50 9.18
C ARG A 28 -46.44 -3.20 9.24
N ARG A 29 -45.77 -2.82 8.14
CA ARG A 29 -45.03 -1.56 8.10
C ARG A 29 -45.99 -0.37 8.02
N GLU A 30 -47.08 -0.52 7.28
CA GLU A 30 -48.14 0.47 7.13
C GLU A 30 -48.93 0.58 8.44
N GLU A 31 -49.33 -0.55 9.02
CA GLU A 31 -49.99 -0.60 10.35
C GLU A 31 -49.17 0.11 11.43
N LEU A 32 -47.84 -0.06 11.44
CA LEU A 32 -46.96 0.63 12.40
C LEU A 32 -46.86 2.14 12.14
N LEU A 33 -46.93 2.58 10.89
CA LEU A 33 -46.95 4.01 10.56
C LEU A 33 -48.26 4.62 11.06
N ASP A 34 -49.39 4.01 10.71
CA ASP A 34 -50.73 4.46 11.07
C ASP A 34 -50.88 4.52 12.59
N THR A 35 -50.45 3.47 13.31
CA THR A 35 -50.52 3.44 14.79
C THR A 35 -49.75 4.58 15.46
N ILE A 36 -48.59 4.99 14.91
CA ILE A 36 -47.77 6.06 15.51
C ILE A 36 -48.35 7.44 15.17
N VAL A 37 -48.88 7.61 13.95
CA VAL A 37 -49.50 8.85 13.50
C VAL A 37 -50.83 9.08 14.23
N ASP A 38 -51.67 8.06 14.32
CA ASP A 38 -52.96 8.09 15.03
C ASP A 38 -52.78 8.27 16.54
N GLY A 39 -51.64 7.86 17.08
CA GLY A 39 -51.25 8.11 18.48
C GLY A 39 -51.00 9.58 18.82
N GLY A 40 -51.13 10.51 17.86
CA GLY A 40 -51.08 11.96 18.08
C GLY A 40 -49.72 12.50 18.52
N GLN A 41 -48.64 11.72 18.37
CA GLN A 41 -47.30 12.17 18.73
C GLN A 41 -46.81 13.22 17.73
N SER A 42 -46.40 14.39 18.20
CA SER A 42 -45.86 15.46 17.34
C SER A 42 -44.35 15.34 17.10
N ARG A 43 -43.62 14.60 17.94
CA ARG A 43 -42.17 14.37 17.84
C ARG A 43 -41.79 12.98 18.32
N LEU A 44 -40.89 12.34 17.58
CA LEU A 44 -40.30 11.06 17.96
C LEU A 44 -39.11 11.27 18.90
N SER A 45 -39.08 10.62 20.06
CA SER A 45 -37.90 10.64 20.93
C SER A 45 -36.75 9.83 20.32
N ALA A 46 -35.50 10.19 20.65
CA ALA A 46 -34.31 9.45 20.20
C ALA A 46 -34.35 7.96 20.63
N ARG A 47 -34.92 7.66 21.80
CA ARG A 47 -35.11 6.29 22.30
C ARG A 47 -36.11 5.50 21.46
N GLN A 48 -37.24 6.11 21.07
CA GLN A 48 -38.22 5.49 20.17
C GLN A 48 -37.64 5.26 18.78
N ALA A 49 -36.91 6.23 18.22
CA ALA A 49 -36.21 6.09 16.95
C ALA A 49 -35.23 4.90 16.98
N LEU A 50 -34.43 4.78 18.04
CA LEU A 50 -33.47 3.69 18.23
C LEU A 50 -34.17 2.34 18.40
N ASN A 51 -35.27 2.29 19.15
CA ASN A 51 -36.08 1.07 19.31
C ASN A 51 -36.70 0.64 17.97
N LEU A 52 -37.31 1.56 17.21
CA LEU A 52 -37.85 1.26 15.89
C LEU A 52 -36.76 0.76 14.93
N LEU A 53 -35.59 1.39 14.92
CA LEU A 53 -34.45 0.93 14.11
C LEU A 53 -34.00 -0.47 14.54
N ARG A 54 -33.84 -0.72 15.85
CA ARG A 54 -33.43 -2.02 16.39
C ARG A 54 -34.43 -3.11 16.06
N HIS A 55 -35.72 -2.87 16.28
CA HIS A 55 -36.78 -3.84 16.00
C HIS A 55 -37.00 -4.03 14.50
N GLY A 56 -36.88 -2.97 13.70
CA GLY A 56 -36.92 -3.02 12.24
C GLY A 56 -35.77 -3.86 11.69
N LEU A 57 -34.53 -3.59 12.12
CA LEU A 57 -33.36 -4.39 11.76
C LEU A 57 -33.52 -5.84 12.20
N ARG A 58 -34.01 -6.11 13.42
CA ARG A 58 -34.27 -7.48 13.88
C ARG A 58 -35.35 -8.18 13.05
N ALA A 59 -36.43 -7.48 12.69
CA ALA A 59 -37.48 -8.01 11.81
C ALA A 59 -36.94 -8.24 10.38
N ARG A 60 -36.01 -7.40 9.93
CA ARG A 60 -35.45 -7.45 8.59
C ARG A 60 -34.29 -8.43 8.42
N LEU A 61 -33.51 -8.68 9.45
CA LEU A 61 -32.42 -9.68 9.44
C LEU A 61 -32.91 -11.05 9.95
N GLY A 62 -34.01 -11.08 10.71
CA GLY A 62 -34.60 -12.30 11.27
C GLY A 62 -33.94 -12.73 12.58
N HIS A 63 -34.51 -13.77 13.22
CA HIS A 63 -33.89 -14.40 14.38
C HIS A 63 -32.87 -15.45 13.91
N PRO A 64 -31.64 -15.46 14.45
CA PRO A 64 -30.71 -16.54 14.19
C PRO A 64 -31.29 -17.84 14.76
N ARG A 65 -31.49 -18.83 13.88
CA ARG A 65 -32.10 -20.12 14.25
C ARG A 65 -31.09 -21.06 14.94
N SER A 66 -29.79 -20.73 14.89
CA SER A 66 -28.72 -21.49 15.53
C SER A 66 -27.62 -20.56 16.06
N ARG A 67 -26.91 -21.02 17.10
CA ARG A 67 -25.73 -20.33 17.67
C ARG A 67 -24.58 -20.24 16.65
N ALA A 68 -24.40 -21.26 15.81
CA ALA A 68 -23.36 -21.28 14.78
C ALA A 68 -23.46 -20.12 13.79
N VAL A 69 -24.68 -19.74 13.38
CA VAL A 69 -24.89 -18.58 12.49
C VAL A 69 -24.45 -17.27 13.16
N VAL A 70 -24.68 -17.13 14.47
CA VAL A 70 -24.24 -15.96 15.22
C VAL A 70 -22.71 -15.90 15.27
N VAL A 71 -22.04 -17.04 15.51
CA VAL A 71 -20.58 -17.12 15.50
C VAL A 71 -20.02 -16.72 14.14
N ILE A 72 -20.50 -17.32 13.05
CA ILE A 72 -20.05 -16.99 11.69
C ILE A 72 -20.30 -15.51 11.36
N ALA A 73 -21.48 -14.99 11.70
CA ALA A 73 -21.79 -13.58 11.46
C ALA A 73 -20.87 -12.64 12.25
N THR A 74 -20.53 -12.99 13.49
CA THR A 74 -19.59 -12.24 14.31
C THR A 74 -18.19 -12.26 13.70
N LEU A 75 -17.70 -13.43 13.28
CA LEU A 75 -16.39 -13.56 12.64
C LEU A 75 -16.30 -12.80 11.31
N MET A 76 -17.33 -12.88 10.46
CA MET A 76 -17.39 -12.11 9.21
C MET A 76 -17.45 -10.60 9.47
N THR A 77 -18.10 -10.18 10.56
CA THR A 77 -18.16 -8.78 10.99
C THR A 77 -16.80 -8.28 11.43
N LEU A 78 -16.06 -9.05 12.23
CA LEU A 78 -14.69 -8.72 12.62
C LEU A 78 -13.77 -8.64 11.40
N LEU A 79 -13.87 -9.63 10.50
CA LEU A 79 -13.08 -9.65 9.27
C LEU A 79 -13.36 -8.41 8.40
N ALA A 80 -14.64 -8.10 8.16
CA ALA A 80 -15.03 -6.90 7.42
C ALA A 80 -14.57 -5.62 8.12
N GLY A 81 -14.51 -5.60 9.45
CA GLY A 81 -13.93 -4.51 10.21
C GLY A 81 -12.43 -4.35 9.99
N VAL A 82 -11.65 -5.43 9.95
CA VAL A 82 -10.23 -5.37 9.61
C VAL A 82 -10.02 -4.80 8.20
N PHE A 83 -10.79 -5.28 7.21
CA PHE A 83 -10.73 -4.73 5.85
C PHE A 83 -11.18 -3.26 5.78
N GLY A 84 -12.19 -2.87 6.57
CA GLY A 84 -12.63 -1.48 6.65
C GLY A 84 -11.55 -0.56 7.24
N ALA A 85 -10.86 -1.02 8.29
CA ALA A 85 -9.72 -0.31 8.85
C ALA A 85 -8.56 -0.21 7.84
N ALA A 86 -8.27 -1.31 7.13
CA ALA A 86 -7.24 -1.34 6.10
C ALA A 86 -7.53 -0.41 4.91
N ALA A 87 -8.78 -0.33 4.46
CA ALA A 87 -9.19 0.57 3.40
C ALA A 87 -9.16 2.05 3.83
N ALA A 88 -9.37 2.34 5.12
CA ALA A 88 -9.34 3.69 5.67
C ALA A 88 -7.90 4.17 5.99
N ALA A 89 -6.97 3.27 6.30
CA ALA A 89 -5.60 3.63 6.65
C ALA A 89 -4.89 4.50 5.60
N PRO A 90 -5.00 4.26 4.27
CA PRO A 90 -4.45 5.16 3.25
C PRO A 90 -4.96 6.59 3.34
N LEU A 91 -6.21 6.80 3.76
CA LEU A 91 -6.79 8.14 3.94
C LEU A 91 -6.17 8.85 5.15
N GLY A 92 -5.91 8.12 6.24
CA GLY A 92 -5.22 8.68 7.39
C GLY A 92 -3.77 9.05 7.05
N TRP A 93 -3.08 8.21 6.29
CA TRP A 93 -1.73 8.49 5.81
C TRP A 93 -1.67 9.67 4.83
N ALA A 94 -2.74 9.96 4.09
CA ALA A 94 -2.82 11.16 3.25
C ALA A 94 -2.78 12.47 4.07
N LEU A 95 -2.98 12.41 5.39
CA LEU A 95 -2.83 13.54 6.31
C LEU A 95 -1.42 13.66 6.91
N ALA A 96 -0.52 12.74 6.58
CA ALA A 96 0.85 12.80 7.09
C ALA A 96 1.63 13.96 6.47
N PRO A 97 2.56 14.58 7.22
CA PRO A 97 3.40 15.65 6.71
C PRO A 97 4.14 15.25 5.42
N SER A 98 4.33 16.21 4.52
CA SER A 98 5.23 16.00 3.37
C SER A 98 6.67 15.77 3.87
N LEU A 99 7.43 14.95 3.14
CA LEU A 99 8.85 14.83 3.41
C LEU A 99 9.56 16.14 3.05
N PRO A 100 10.69 16.48 3.68
CA PRO A 100 11.50 17.62 3.27
C PRO A 100 11.90 17.51 1.80
N GLN A 101 11.71 18.59 1.04
CA GLN A 101 12.04 18.70 -0.38
C GLN A 101 12.79 20.01 -0.64
N GLY A 102 13.53 20.08 -1.75
CA GLY A 102 14.26 21.28 -2.17
C GLY A 102 15.16 21.83 -1.07
N ALA A 103 15.03 23.12 -0.75
CA ALA A 103 15.85 23.79 0.25
C ALA A 103 15.78 23.14 1.64
N ALA A 104 14.62 22.62 2.05
CA ALA A 104 14.45 21.95 3.34
C ALA A 104 15.19 20.61 3.41
N ALA A 105 15.26 19.87 2.29
CA ALA A 105 16.06 18.66 2.21
C ALA A 105 17.57 18.99 2.28
N GLU A 106 18.00 20.06 1.61
CA GLU A 106 19.41 20.51 1.65
C GLU A 106 19.81 21.04 3.03
N GLU A 107 18.91 21.69 3.76
CA GLU A 107 19.12 22.07 5.15
C GLU A 107 19.27 20.85 6.05
N LEU A 108 18.40 19.87 5.90
CA LEU A 108 18.48 18.62 6.66
C LEU A 108 19.78 17.86 6.39
N LYS A 109 20.26 17.80 5.14
CA LYS A 109 21.56 17.22 4.80
C LYS A 109 22.70 17.89 5.56
N ARG A 110 22.73 19.23 5.56
CA ARG A 110 23.74 20.03 6.27
C ARG A 110 23.64 19.86 7.79
N GLU A 111 22.44 19.66 8.31
CA GLU A 111 22.20 19.45 9.73
C GLU A 111 22.74 18.08 10.20
N VAL A 112 22.41 17.00 9.49
CA VAL A 112 22.78 15.62 9.87
C VAL A 112 24.25 15.33 9.55
N LEU A 113 24.73 15.75 8.37
CA LEU A 113 26.05 15.42 7.83
C LEU A 113 26.78 16.68 7.32
N PRO A 114 27.18 17.61 8.21
CA PRO A 114 27.82 18.87 7.86
C PRO A 114 29.18 18.63 7.19
N GLY A 115 29.42 19.35 6.09
CA GLY A 115 30.69 19.29 5.37
C GLY A 115 30.88 18.05 4.48
N LEU A 116 29.91 17.12 4.47
CA LEU A 116 29.94 15.94 3.61
C LEU A 116 29.11 16.16 2.35
N THR A 117 29.52 15.53 1.26
CA THR A 117 28.69 15.40 0.06
C THR A 117 27.62 14.34 0.34
N VAL A 118 26.36 14.78 0.47
CA VAL A 118 25.23 13.90 0.78
C VAL A 118 24.37 13.69 -0.47
N TRP A 119 24.27 12.45 -0.90
CA TRP A 119 23.37 12.01 -1.97
C TRP A 119 22.05 11.49 -1.40
N GLY A 120 21.03 11.37 -2.25
CA GLY A 120 19.70 10.93 -1.83
C GLY A 120 18.70 12.07 -1.63
N GLY A 121 17.54 11.72 -1.07
CA GLY A 121 16.43 12.63 -0.84
C GLY A 121 15.47 12.81 -2.02
N GLY A 122 14.71 13.91 -1.99
CA GLY A 122 13.71 14.24 -3.01
C GLY A 122 12.30 13.79 -2.66
N ASP A 123 11.37 13.94 -3.60
CA ASP A 123 9.99 13.49 -3.42
C ASP A 123 9.95 11.97 -3.49
N ALA A 124 9.92 11.32 -2.32
CA ALA A 124 9.79 9.88 -2.24
C ALA A 124 8.34 9.45 -2.47
N ALA A 125 8.16 8.25 -3.04
CA ALA A 125 6.84 7.76 -3.39
C ALA A 125 6.05 7.62 -2.10
N ARG A 126 4.72 7.75 -2.16
CA ARG A 126 3.90 7.48 -0.97
C ARG A 126 4.16 6.09 -0.40
N TRP A 127 4.53 5.14 -1.26
CA TRP A 127 4.87 3.78 -0.88
C TRP A 127 6.16 3.40 -1.58
N VAL A 128 7.18 3.08 -0.79
CA VAL A 128 8.50 2.70 -1.27
C VAL A 128 8.75 1.26 -0.85
N ARG A 129 9.34 0.46 -1.74
CA ARG A 129 9.77 -0.90 -1.42
C ARG A 129 10.99 -0.84 -0.51
N THR A 130 11.03 -1.70 0.50
CA THR A 130 12.16 -1.77 1.43
C THR A 130 13.42 -2.28 0.71
N GLY A 131 14.60 -1.98 1.29
CA GLY A 131 15.92 -2.34 0.74
C GLY A 131 16.09 -3.83 0.45
N ASP A 132 15.51 -4.66 1.30
CA ASP A 132 15.48 -6.13 1.17
C ASP A 132 14.50 -6.63 0.08
N GLY A 133 13.67 -5.76 -0.49
CA GLY A 133 12.63 -6.12 -1.44
C GLY A 133 11.46 -6.91 -0.84
N GLU A 134 11.44 -7.18 0.46
CA GLU A 134 10.44 -8.03 1.12
C GLU A 134 9.19 -7.27 1.55
N GLY A 135 9.27 -5.95 1.68
CA GLY A 135 8.23 -5.11 2.26
C GLY A 135 7.95 -3.80 1.52
N TRP A 136 6.92 -3.11 2.02
CA TRP A 136 6.56 -1.75 1.62
C TRP A 136 6.54 -0.87 2.86
N GLN A 137 7.11 0.33 2.76
CA GLN A 137 7.05 1.37 3.79
C GLN A 137 6.34 2.61 3.26
N TYR A 138 5.67 3.36 4.15
CA TYR A 138 5.00 4.59 3.77
C TYR A 138 6.02 5.72 3.64
N GLY A 139 6.36 6.08 2.40
CA GLY A 139 7.16 7.23 2.00
C GLY A 139 8.29 7.61 2.93
N PHE A 140 9.49 7.14 2.61
CA PHE A 140 10.73 7.57 3.25
C PHE A 140 11.72 8.06 2.20
N ALA A 141 12.52 9.05 2.58
CA ALA A 141 13.64 9.53 1.81
C ALA A 141 14.93 9.03 2.44
N GLU A 142 15.82 8.47 1.64
CA GLU A 142 17.12 7.96 2.08
C GLU A 142 18.22 8.89 1.63
N TYR A 143 19.17 9.13 2.53
CA TYR A 143 20.30 10.01 2.36
C TYR A 143 21.56 9.28 2.79
N TRP A 144 22.67 9.52 2.11
CA TRP A 144 23.93 8.88 2.45
C TRP A 144 25.13 9.71 2.05
N ALA A 145 26.23 9.49 2.75
CA ALA A 145 27.55 10.02 2.43
C ALA A 145 28.59 8.89 2.47
N GLN A 146 29.60 9.00 1.61
CA GLN A 146 30.77 8.12 1.66
C GLN A 146 31.55 8.39 2.93
N HIS A 147 32.25 7.37 3.43
CA HIS A 147 33.06 7.53 4.62
C HIS A 147 34.24 8.48 4.40
N THR A 148 34.44 9.37 5.37
CA THR A 148 35.70 10.07 5.63
C THR A 148 36.43 9.41 6.80
N ASN A 149 37.65 9.87 7.10
CA ASN A 149 38.41 9.41 8.27
C ASN A 149 37.62 9.55 9.58
N GLU A 150 36.85 10.64 9.71
CA GLU A 150 36.03 10.91 10.89
C GLU A 150 34.86 9.92 11.00
N THR A 151 34.15 9.65 9.91
CA THR A 151 33.00 8.72 9.91
C THR A 151 33.40 7.25 10.04
N ARG A 152 34.70 6.91 9.88
CA ARG A 152 35.16 5.53 10.11
C ARG A 152 35.19 5.17 11.60
N GLU A 153 35.22 6.17 12.49
CA GLU A 153 35.05 5.98 13.93
C GLU A 153 33.56 5.83 14.28
N VAL A 154 32.93 4.77 13.74
CA VAL A 154 31.47 4.59 13.65
C VAL A 154 30.71 4.91 14.96
N PRO A 155 31.09 4.38 16.15
CA PRO A 155 30.38 4.72 17.38
C PRO A 155 30.51 6.20 17.76
N ALA A 156 31.72 6.74 17.70
CA ALA A 156 32.01 8.11 18.12
C ALA A 156 31.38 9.14 17.17
N TYR A 157 31.41 8.87 15.86
CA TYR A 157 30.76 9.74 14.88
C TYR A 157 29.24 9.71 15.02
N THR A 158 28.66 8.53 15.27
CA THR A 158 27.21 8.38 15.48
C THR A 158 26.73 9.13 16.73
N GLU A 159 27.47 9.07 17.84
CA GLU A 159 27.19 9.86 19.04
C GLU A 159 27.24 11.36 18.76
N GLN A 160 28.23 11.84 17.99
CA GLN A 160 28.31 13.25 17.59
C GLN A 160 27.10 13.68 16.76
N VAL A 161 26.61 12.84 15.84
CA VAL A 161 25.41 13.14 15.06
C VAL A 161 24.17 13.16 15.96
N ARG A 162 24.02 12.20 16.88
CA ARG A 162 22.93 12.17 17.87
C ARG A 162 22.90 13.47 18.68
N ASP A 163 24.02 13.86 19.25
CA ASP A 163 24.11 15.04 20.13
C ASP A 163 23.85 16.33 19.36
N ARG A 164 24.32 16.42 18.11
CA ARG A 164 24.03 17.53 17.21
C ARG A 164 22.54 17.64 16.91
N LEU A 165 21.88 16.53 16.55
CA LEU A 165 20.44 16.54 16.29
C LEU A 165 19.65 16.91 17.54
N ALA A 166 20.05 16.42 18.72
CA ALA A 166 19.44 16.82 19.99
C ALA A 166 19.54 18.34 20.22
N ALA A 167 20.71 18.93 19.96
CA ALA A 167 20.93 20.37 20.05
C ALA A 167 20.08 21.18 19.05
N GLN A 168 19.74 20.59 17.89
CA GLN A 168 18.84 21.18 16.88
C GLN A 168 17.35 20.88 17.14
N GLY A 169 17.00 20.44 18.36
CA GLY A 169 15.63 20.25 18.79
C GLY A 169 14.99 18.92 18.38
N TRP A 170 15.76 17.98 17.82
CA TRP A 170 15.25 16.62 17.62
C TRP A 170 15.08 15.90 18.96
N LYS A 171 13.99 15.16 19.08
CA LYS A 171 13.76 14.27 20.23
C LYS A 171 14.38 12.91 19.93
N ILE A 172 15.53 12.63 20.54
CA ILE A 172 16.24 11.36 20.43
C ILE A 172 15.43 10.24 21.14
N ARG A 173 15.37 9.06 20.51
CA ARG A 173 14.63 7.89 20.98
C ARG A 173 15.62 6.74 21.20
N GLY A 174 16.08 6.59 22.44
CA GLY A 174 17.08 5.59 22.82
C GLY A 174 18.52 6.10 22.69
N ASP A 175 19.47 5.32 23.21
CA ASP A 175 20.90 5.57 23.04
C ASP A 175 21.41 5.02 21.70
N VAL A 176 22.69 5.28 21.39
CA VAL A 176 23.35 4.71 20.22
C VAL A 176 23.51 3.21 20.45
N GLU A 177 22.90 2.42 19.58
CA GLU A 177 23.05 0.98 19.55
C GLU A 177 24.21 0.63 18.62
N VAL A 178 25.23 -0.04 19.18
CA VAL A 178 26.44 -0.42 18.44
C VAL A 178 26.44 -1.93 18.24
N THR A 179 26.40 -2.35 16.98
CA THR A 179 26.58 -3.74 16.58
C THR A 179 28.02 -3.92 16.12
N ARG A 180 28.75 -4.79 16.83
CA ARG A 180 30.12 -5.18 16.47
C ARG A 180 30.12 -6.60 15.91
N PRO A 181 31.02 -6.92 14.98
CA PRO A 181 31.20 -8.29 14.55
C PRO A 181 31.60 -9.18 15.73
N ALA A 182 31.14 -10.43 15.71
CA ALA A 182 31.60 -11.42 16.66
C ALA A 182 33.10 -11.71 16.43
N PRO A 183 33.87 -12.09 17.47
CA PRO A 183 35.30 -12.36 17.33
C PRO A 183 35.65 -13.45 16.30
N ASP A 184 34.69 -14.32 16.02
CA ASP A 184 34.77 -15.47 15.11
C ASP A 184 34.15 -15.24 13.73
N ASP A 185 33.62 -14.04 13.45
CA ASP A 185 33.08 -13.72 12.13
C ASP A 185 34.19 -13.70 11.07
N GLU A 186 34.06 -14.55 10.06
CA GLU A 186 34.95 -14.50 8.88
C GLU A 186 34.75 -13.19 8.11
N PRO A 187 35.83 -12.54 7.65
CA PRO A 187 35.72 -11.32 6.87
C PRO A 187 34.83 -11.49 5.61
N PRO A 188 34.06 -10.47 5.23
CA PRO A 188 34.08 -9.12 5.79
C PRO A 188 33.15 -8.96 7.00
N ALA A 189 33.73 -8.61 8.14
CA ALA A 189 33.02 -8.26 9.35
C ALA A 189 32.53 -6.80 9.24
N SER A 190 31.37 -6.46 9.81
CA SER A 190 30.89 -5.07 9.77
C SER A 190 30.53 -4.53 11.14
N THR A 191 31.02 -3.32 11.44
CA THR A 191 30.62 -2.55 12.61
C THR A 191 29.53 -1.56 12.18
N SER A 192 28.43 -1.48 12.91
CA SER A 192 27.40 -0.47 12.69
C SER A 192 26.98 0.20 13.99
N ALA A 193 26.53 1.45 13.88
CA ALA A 193 25.92 2.19 14.97
C ALA A 193 24.65 2.90 14.48
N THR A 194 23.58 2.81 15.26
CA THR A 194 22.24 3.30 14.87
C THR A 194 21.55 4.04 16.01
N PHE A 195 20.71 5.02 15.67
CA PHE A 195 19.77 5.63 16.60
C PHE A 195 18.56 6.24 15.87
N TRP A 196 17.56 6.63 16.64
CA TRP A 196 16.31 7.21 16.15
C TRP A 196 16.08 8.61 16.71
N ALA A 197 15.47 9.47 15.91
CA ALA A 197 15.12 10.83 16.30
C ALA A 197 13.76 11.25 15.71
N THR A 198 13.06 12.17 16.37
CA THR A 198 11.75 12.67 15.90
C THR A 198 11.65 14.20 16.00
N ARG A 199 11.12 14.86 14.96
CA ARG A 199 10.86 16.31 14.93
C ARG A 199 9.72 16.62 13.96
N ASP A 200 8.75 17.43 14.36
CA ASP A 200 7.64 17.93 13.51
C ASP A 200 6.90 16.86 12.69
N GLY A 201 6.66 15.70 13.31
CA GLY A 201 5.99 14.58 12.66
C GLY A 201 6.86 13.81 11.65
N LEU A 202 8.16 14.05 11.63
CA LEU A 202 9.17 13.26 10.93
C LEU A 202 9.87 12.31 11.90
N VAL A 203 10.28 11.16 11.37
CA VAL A 203 11.10 10.16 12.05
C VAL A 203 12.38 10.03 11.25
N LEU A 204 13.52 10.22 11.92
CA LEU A 204 14.85 10.03 11.34
C LEU A 204 15.48 8.78 11.96
N ARG A 205 15.96 7.87 11.12
CA ARG A 205 16.89 6.79 11.50
C ARG A 205 18.25 7.16 10.96
N PHE A 206 19.25 7.23 11.83
CA PHE A 206 20.63 7.35 11.42
C PHE A 206 21.29 5.98 11.56
N GLU A 207 22.08 5.59 10.59
CA GLU A 207 22.87 4.37 10.60
C GLU A 207 24.21 4.61 9.95
N ASP A 208 25.28 4.41 10.69
CA ASP A 208 26.64 4.44 10.21
C ASP A 208 27.19 3.03 10.22
N ARG A 209 27.63 2.54 9.05
CA ARG A 209 28.04 1.15 8.86
C ARG A 209 29.37 1.11 8.15
N LEU A 210 30.37 0.49 8.78
CA LEU A 210 31.69 0.24 8.23
C LEU A 210 31.91 -1.27 8.05
N VAL A 211 32.43 -1.67 6.90
CA VAL A 211 32.81 -3.03 6.55
C VAL A 211 34.33 -3.14 6.62
N ASP A 212 34.83 -4.02 7.50
CA ASP A 212 36.27 -4.24 7.66
C ASP A 212 36.81 -5.06 6.49
N LYS A 213 37.80 -4.49 5.79
CA LYS A 213 38.49 -5.11 4.65
C LYS A 213 37.48 -5.62 3.59
N PRO A 214 36.67 -4.73 2.99
CA PRO A 214 35.77 -5.15 1.94
C PRO A 214 36.58 -5.76 0.80
N ALA A 215 35.97 -6.71 0.07
CA ALA A 215 36.53 -7.11 -1.21
C ALA A 215 36.76 -5.87 -2.10
N ALA A 216 37.71 -5.91 -3.04
CA ALA A 216 38.07 -4.75 -3.87
C ALA A 216 36.87 -4.13 -4.65
N TRP A 217 35.78 -4.88 -4.80
CA TRP A 217 34.55 -4.46 -5.45
C TRP A 217 33.42 -4.07 -4.46
N SER A 218 33.55 -4.38 -3.17
CA SER A 218 32.53 -4.15 -2.12
C SER A 218 32.73 -2.77 -1.46
N PRO A 219 31.67 -2.08 -1.00
CA PRO A 219 31.85 -0.80 -0.33
C PRO A 219 32.50 -1.00 1.04
N GLU A 220 33.31 -0.03 1.47
CA GLU A 220 33.74 0.07 2.88
C GLU A 220 32.57 0.41 3.81
N GLY A 221 31.40 0.76 3.27
CA GLY A 221 30.25 1.20 4.04
C GLY A 221 29.87 2.65 3.78
N ASN A 222 28.97 3.20 4.59
CA ASN A 222 28.52 4.59 4.50
C ASN A 222 27.85 5.07 5.79
N ALA A 223 27.83 6.39 5.96
CA ALA A 223 26.94 7.04 6.90
C ALA A 223 25.62 7.35 6.19
N THR A 224 24.53 6.76 6.66
CA THR A 224 23.19 6.93 6.10
C THR A 224 22.23 7.53 7.11
N PHE A 225 21.23 8.23 6.59
CA PHE A 225 20.03 8.48 7.36
C PHE A 225 18.79 8.35 6.48
N THR A 226 17.73 7.80 7.05
CA THR A 226 16.41 7.74 6.42
C THR A 226 15.46 8.65 7.18
N VAL A 227 14.67 9.41 6.43
CA VAL A 227 13.60 10.25 6.99
C VAL A 227 12.27 9.72 6.49
N SER A 228 11.44 9.25 7.42
CA SER A 228 10.09 8.82 7.18
C SER A 228 9.08 9.73 7.89
N ARG A 229 7.81 9.56 7.55
CA ARG A 229 6.70 10.26 8.20
C ARG A 229 6.29 9.50 9.45
N SER A 230 6.02 10.21 10.53
CA SER A 230 5.32 9.61 11.67
C SER A 230 3.84 9.39 11.32
N ALA A 231 3.24 8.38 11.95
CA ALA A 231 1.81 8.15 11.87
C ALA A 231 1.04 9.37 12.41
N PRO A 232 0.12 9.97 11.62
CA PRO A 232 -0.71 11.06 12.13
C PRO A 232 -1.53 10.61 13.33
N ALA A 233 -1.69 11.47 14.34
CA ALA A 233 -2.50 11.12 15.53
C ALA A 233 -3.94 10.70 15.16
N LEU A 234 -4.51 11.27 14.08
CA LEU A 234 -5.83 10.93 13.57
C LEU A 234 -5.89 9.58 12.82
N LEU A 235 -4.76 8.97 12.48
CA LEU A 235 -4.71 7.71 11.73
C LEU A 235 -5.48 6.61 12.45
N TRP A 236 -5.29 6.46 13.76
CA TRP A 236 -6.04 5.52 14.59
C TRP A 236 -7.54 5.79 14.58
N ALA A 237 -7.95 7.05 14.69
CA ALA A 237 -9.37 7.42 14.65
C ALA A 237 -9.99 7.09 13.29
N ILE A 238 -9.30 7.39 12.18
CA ILE A 238 -9.76 7.09 10.82
C ILE A 238 -9.84 5.57 10.60
N ALA A 239 -8.83 4.82 11.01
CA ALA A 239 -8.83 3.36 10.90
C ALA A 239 -9.92 2.72 11.78
N LEU A 240 -10.14 3.23 13.00
CA LEU A 240 -11.22 2.78 13.87
C LEU A 240 -12.60 3.06 13.26
N ILE A 241 -12.83 4.26 12.73
CA ILE A 241 -14.07 4.62 12.03
C ILE A 241 -14.27 3.72 10.80
N GLY A 242 -13.23 3.53 10.00
CA GLY A 242 -13.24 2.63 8.85
C GLY A 242 -13.56 1.19 9.25
N GLY A 243 -12.97 0.72 10.35
CA GLY A 243 -13.23 -0.63 10.86
C GLY A 243 -14.63 -0.81 11.42
N LEU A 244 -15.15 0.18 12.16
CA LEU A 244 -16.54 0.16 12.62
C LEU A 244 -17.53 0.20 11.45
N ALA A 245 -17.26 1.01 10.42
CA ALA A 245 -18.05 1.06 9.20
C ALA A 245 -18.01 -0.28 8.44
N GLY A 246 -16.82 -0.86 8.25
CA GLY A 246 -16.63 -2.16 7.62
C GLY A 246 -17.34 -3.28 8.38
N ALA A 247 -17.24 -3.30 9.71
CA ALA A 247 -17.94 -4.24 10.57
C ALA A 247 -19.47 -4.09 10.43
N LEU A 248 -19.99 -2.87 10.49
CA LEU A 248 -21.42 -2.61 10.31
C LEU A 248 -21.93 -3.12 8.95
N ILE A 249 -21.18 -2.83 7.86
CA ILE A 249 -21.51 -3.31 6.52
C ILE A 249 -21.49 -4.84 6.48
N GLY A 250 -20.42 -5.47 6.99
CA GLY A 250 -20.28 -6.93 7.05
C GLY A 250 -21.40 -7.61 7.81
N TRP A 251 -21.81 -7.05 8.96
CA TRP A 251 -22.93 -7.53 9.75
C TRP A 251 -24.26 -7.46 8.96
N LEU A 252 -24.54 -6.31 8.35
CA LEU A 252 -25.76 -6.10 7.57
C LEU A 252 -25.84 -7.03 6.36
N VAL A 253 -24.74 -7.18 5.62
CA VAL A 253 -24.65 -8.10 4.47
C VAL A 253 -24.83 -9.54 4.92
N THR A 254 -24.17 -9.96 6.01
CA THR A 254 -24.27 -11.34 6.50
C THR A 254 -25.69 -11.67 6.97
N GLY A 255 -26.34 -10.76 7.70
CA GLY A 255 -27.73 -10.95 8.11
C GLY A 255 -28.70 -10.95 6.92
N TRP A 256 -28.46 -10.11 5.90
CA TRP A 256 -29.25 -10.13 4.66
C TRP A 256 -29.10 -11.47 3.91
N VAL A 257 -27.87 -11.95 3.73
CA VAL A 257 -27.56 -13.24 3.10
C VAL A 257 -28.25 -14.38 3.87
N ALA A 258 -28.09 -14.42 5.19
CA ALA A 258 -28.67 -15.45 6.06
C ALA A 258 -30.20 -15.55 5.91
N ARG A 259 -30.88 -14.40 5.78
CA ARG A 259 -32.32 -14.34 5.54
C ARG A 259 -32.70 -14.82 4.14
N ARG A 260 -31.93 -14.45 3.10
CA ARG A 260 -32.22 -14.86 1.72
C ARG A 260 -32.10 -16.37 1.50
N VAL A 261 -31.16 -17.01 2.19
CA VAL A 261 -31.00 -18.47 2.16
C VAL A 261 -31.94 -19.19 3.13
N GLN A 262 -32.75 -18.47 3.90
CA GLN A 262 -33.73 -19.07 4.81
C GLN A 262 -34.82 -19.82 4.01
N GLY A 263 -34.92 -21.13 4.24
CA GLY A 263 -35.84 -22.02 3.54
C GLY A 263 -35.22 -22.78 2.36
N ARG A 264 -33.95 -22.53 2.01
CA ARG A 264 -33.26 -23.20 0.91
C ARG A 264 -32.06 -23.98 1.43
N ARG A 265 -32.25 -25.27 1.74
CA ARG A 265 -31.24 -26.12 2.41
C ARG A 265 -29.90 -26.12 1.66
N LEU A 266 -29.90 -26.34 0.34
CA LEU A 266 -28.68 -26.39 -0.46
C LEU A 266 -27.90 -25.06 -0.44
N LEU A 267 -28.56 -23.94 -0.73
CA LEU A 267 -27.90 -22.63 -0.71
C LEU A 267 -27.38 -22.28 0.67
N ARG A 268 -28.11 -22.62 1.73
CA ARG A 268 -27.63 -22.43 3.10
C ARG A 268 -26.33 -23.19 3.36
N VAL A 269 -26.26 -24.46 2.95
CA VAL A 269 -25.04 -25.27 3.10
C VAL A 269 -23.89 -24.65 2.31
N LEU A 270 -24.11 -24.26 1.07
CA LEU A 270 -23.08 -23.64 0.23
C LEU A 270 -22.58 -22.31 0.83
N THR A 271 -23.48 -21.43 1.26
CA THR A 271 -23.10 -20.15 1.89
C THR A 271 -22.32 -20.36 3.19
N VAL A 272 -22.76 -21.29 4.05
CA VAL A 272 -22.03 -21.60 5.28
C VAL A 272 -20.66 -22.18 4.96
N LEU A 273 -20.57 -23.10 3.99
CA LEU A 273 -19.29 -23.70 3.57
C LEU A 273 -18.34 -22.63 3.01
N SER A 274 -18.81 -21.75 2.12
CA SER A 274 -18.02 -20.65 1.58
C SER A 274 -17.56 -19.68 2.67
N ALA A 275 -18.44 -19.33 3.62
CA ALA A 275 -18.08 -18.48 4.75
C ALA A 275 -17.03 -19.15 5.65
N THR A 276 -17.19 -20.44 5.97
CA THR A 276 -16.23 -21.19 6.78
C THR A 276 -14.89 -21.32 6.08
N ILE A 277 -14.85 -21.69 4.79
CA ILE A 277 -13.60 -21.76 4.01
C ILE A 277 -12.93 -20.39 3.98
N GLY A 278 -13.70 -19.33 3.68
CA GLY A 278 -13.19 -17.97 3.71
C GLY A 278 -12.59 -17.60 5.07
N LEU A 279 -13.28 -17.89 6.18
CA LEU A 279 -12.79 -17.62 7.53
C LEU A 279 -11.54 -18.43 7.88
N VAL A 280 -11.49 -19.72 7.53
CA VAL A 280 -10.35 -20.61 7.79
C VAL A 280 -9.11 -20.15 7.03
N ILE A 281 -9.26 -19.59 5.82
CA ILE A 281 -8.13 -19.03 5.06
C ILE A 281 -7.76 -17.64 5.60
N MET A 282 -8.75 -16.80 5.85
CA MET A 282 -8.53 -15.39 6.16
C MET A 282 -8.06 -15.13 7.58
N LEU A 283 -8.60 -15.82 8.58
CA LEU A 283 -8.24 -15.54 9.98
C LEU A 283 -6.77 -15.83 10.28
N PRO A 284 -6.20 -17.00 9.90
CA PRO A 284 -4.78 -17.25 10.10
C PRO A 284 -3.91 -16.28 9.30
N LEU A 285 -4.34 -15.86 8.11
CA LEU A 285 -3.54 -14.95 7.31
C LEU A 285 -3.60 -13.51 7.82
N VAL A 286 -4.75 -13.04 8.31
CA VAL A 286 -4.86 -11.75 9.02
C VAL A 286 -4.04 -11.80 10.31
N ALA A 287 -4.14 -12.89 11.08
CA ALA A 287 -3.35 -13.06 12.29
C ALA A 287 -1.85 -13.10 11.98
N PHE A 288 -1.44 -13.85 10.95
CA PHE A 288 -0.06 -13.91 10.48
C PHE A 288 0.43 -12.53 10.07
N VAL A 289 -0.30 -11.79 9.23
CA VAL A 289 0.11 -10.45 8.81
C VAL A 289 0.21 -9.50 10.02
N MET A 290 -0.72 -9.57 10.97
CA MET A 290 -0.69 -8.73 12.18
C MET A 290 0.43 -9.10 13.14
N LEU A 291 0.72 -10.40 13.32
CA LEU A 291 1.75 -10.89 14.24
C LEU A 291 3.15 -10.80 13.62
N TYR A 292 3.31 -11.13 12.34
CA TYR A 292 4.57 -11.03 11.61
C TYR A 292 5.03 -9.58 11.46
N SER A 293 4.08 -8.63 11.49
CA SER A 293 4.39 -7.21 11.55
C SER A 293 4.93 -6.76 12.92
N ILE A 294 5.17 -7.65 13.90
CA ILE A 294 5.73 -7.31 15.21
C ILE A 294 7.17 -7.86 15.35
N PRO A 295 8.19 -7.39 14.60
CA PRO A 295 9.57 -7.70 14.93
C PRO A 295 10.10 -6.80 16.07
N ASP A 296 11.03 -7.36 16.85
CA ASP A 296 11.59 -6.81 18.10
C ASP A 296 12.59 -5.65 17.93
N GLU A 297 13.12 -5.41 16.72
CA GLU A 297 14.43 -4.74 16.59
C GLU A 297 14.43 -3.21 16.49
N ALA A 298 13.31 -2.52 16.69
CA ALA A 298 13.37 -1.08 16.95
C ALA A 298 12.06 -0.55 17.52
N PRO A 299 12.09 0.42 18.44
CA PRO A 299 10.95 1.25 18.85
C PRO A 299 10.50 2.20 17.72
N ARG A 300 10.58 1.79 16.45
CA ARG A 300 9.68 2.29 15.41
C ARG A 300 8.27 2.03 15.93
N LEU A 301 7.56 3.14 16.18
CA LEU A 301 6.21 3.19 16.72
C LEU A 301 5.42 1.96 16.25
N ALA A 302 5.07 1.07 17.18
CA ALA A 302 4.25 -0.11 16.90
C ALA A 302 3.01 0.24 16.05
N ASP A 303 2.56 1.49 16.16
CA ASP A 303 1.56 2.14 15.32
C ASP A 303 1.81 1.95 13.81
N GLU A 304 3.00 2.26 13.27
CA GLU A 304 3.27 2.19 11.84
C GLU A 304 3.13 0.75 11.32
N LYS A 305 3.64 -0.22 12.08
CA LYS A 305 3.63 -1.63 11.70
C LYS A 305 2.23 -2.20 11.59
N VAL A 306 1.31 -1.82 12.50
CA VAL A 306 -0.11 -2.22 12.41
C VAL A 306 -0.74 -1.73 11.09
N PHE A 307 -0.43 -0.50 10.67
CA PHE A 307 -0.98 0.05 9.42
C PHE A 307 -0.31 -0.53 8.16
N LEU A 308 0.98 -0.88 8.22
CA LEU A 308 1.65 -1.62 7.16
C LEU A 308 1.06 -3.03 7.02
N GLY A 309 0.81 -3.72 8.14
CA GLY A 309 0.11 -5.00 8.17
C GLY A 309 -1.30 -4.89 7.58
N LEU A 310 -2.07 -3.87 7.96
CA LEU A 310 -3.38 -3.61 7.36
C LEU A 310 -3.33 -3.42 5.84
N ARG A 311 -2.30 -2.75 5.31
CA ARG A 311 -2.07 -2.66 3.86
C ARG A 311 -1.69 -4.01 3.25
N GLY A 312 -0.85 -4.81 3.91
CA GLY A 312 -0.53 -6.17 3.49
C GLY A 312 -1.79 -7.04 3.38
N VAL A 313 -2.71 -6.91 4.35
CA VAL A 313 -4.06 -7.51 4.26
C VAL A 313 -4.81 -6.98 3.05
N LEU A 314 -4.82 -5.66 2.81
CA LEU A 314 -5.51 -5.11 1.65
C LEU A 314 -4.94 -5.65 0.34
N ILE A 315 -3.61 -5.65 0.13
CA ILE A 315 -3.00 -6.07 -1.14
C ILE A 315 -3.08 -7.58 -1.34
N GLY A 316 -2.77 -8.37 -0.30
CA GLY A 316 -2.67 -9.82 -0.41
C GLY A 316 -4.01 -10.54 -0.29
N LEU A 317 -4.98 -10.00 0.46
CA LEU A 317 -6.21 -10.71 0.81
C LEU A 317 -7.49 -10.16 0.20
N TRP A 318 -7.49 -8.97 -0.37
CA TRP A 318 -8.73 -8.40 -0.87
C TRP A 318 -9.34 -9.21 -2.02
N GLN A 319 -8.53 -9.78 -2.92
CA GLN A 319 -9.03 -10.57 -4.05
C GLN A 319 -9.79 -11.82 -3.59
N PRO A 320 -9.21 -12.71 -2.75
CA PRO A 320 -9.97 -13.83 -2.23
C PRO A 320 -11.16 -13.38 -1.38
N ALA A 321 -11.04 -12.30 -0.59
CA ALA A 321 -12.15 -11.79 0.22
C ALA A 321 -13.34 -11.32 -0.64
N LEU A 322 -13.07 -10.56 -1.70
CA LEU A 322 -14.08 -10.13 -2.67
C LEU A 322 -14.69 -11.32 -3.41
N LEU A 323 -13.90 -12.33 -3.77
CA LEU A 323 -14.40 -13.54 -4.42
C LEU A 323 -15.38 -14.30 -3.52
N PHE A 324 -15.02 -14.57 -2.26
CA PHE A 324 -15.91 -15.26 -1.32
C PHE A 324 -17.16 -14.43 -1.01
N ALA A 325 -17.00 -13.13 -0.76
CA ALA A 325 -18.12 -12.23 -0.52
C ALA A 325 -19.06 -12.17 -1.75
N GLY A 326 -18.50 -12.06 -2.95
CA GLY A 326 -19.21 -12.06 -4.22
C GLY A 326 -20.01 -13.33 -4.45
N VAL A 327 -19.40 -14.51 -4.22
CA VAL A 327 -20.09 -15.81 -4.31
C VAL A 327 -21.26 -15.86 -3.32
N MET A 328 -21.07 -15.44 -2.06
CA MET A 328 -22.16 -15.44 -1.08
C MET A 328 -23.31 -14.53 -1.50
N VAL A 329 -23.00 -13.31 -1.95
CA VAL A 329 -24.01 -12.34 -2.40
C VAL A 329 -24.76 -12.87 -3.63
N LEU A 330 -24.05 -13.48 -4.58
CA LEU A 330 -24.64 -14.05 -5.79
C LEU A 330 -25.57 -15.23 -5.48
N LEU A 331 -25.15 -16.13 -4.58
CA LEU A 331 -25.99 -17.23 -4.10
C LEU A 331 -27.27 -16.70 -3.40
N ALA A 332 -27.13 -15.65 -2.58
CA ALA A 332 -28.26 -15.02 -1.88
C ALA A 332 -29.18 -14.20 -2.80
N ALA A 333 -28.66 -13.67 -3.91
CA ALA A 333 -29.43 -12.92 -4.89
C ALA A 333 -30.29 -13.81 -5.80
N THR A 334 -30.03 -15.12 -5.86
CA THR A 334 -30.80 -16.03 -6.72
C THR A 334 -32.31 -15.99 -6.42
N PRO A 335 -33.17 -15.71 -7.41
CA PRO A 335 -34.62 -15.52 -7.18
C PRO A 335 -35.29 -16.80 -6.68
N ARG A 336 -36.38 -16.68 -5.92
CA ARG A 336 -37.18 -17.85 -5.51
C ARG A 336 -37.87 -18.36 -6.77
N ARG A 337 -37.74 -19.66 -7.06
CA ARG A 337 -38.34 -20.34 -8.23
C ARG A 337 -39.87 -20.13 -8.38
N SER A 338 -40.55 -19.54 -7.40
CA SER A 338 -41.98 -19.24 -7.43
C SER A 338 -42.36 -17.93 -8.13
N GLU A 339 -41.41 -17.03 -8.43
CA GLU A 339 -41.70 -15.79 -9.18
C GLU A 339 -41.25 -15.93 -10.64
N ARG A 340 -42.20 -16.34 -11.50
CA ARG A 340 -41.99 -16.61 -12.94
C ARG A 340 -41.70 -15.36 -13.79
N SER A 341 -41.52 -14.17 -13.22
CA SER A 341 -41.40 -12.92 -13.97
C SER A 341 -40.28 -12.01 -13.47
N ARG A 342 -39.11 -12.09 -14.14
CA ARG A 342 -38.31 -10.97 -14.70
C ARG A 342 -36.81 -11.34 -14.81
N PRO A 343 -36.32 -11.76 -16.00
CA PRO A 343 -34.90 -12.04 -16.25
C PRO A 343 -33.98 -10.81 -16.06
N ALA A 344 -34.51 -9.58 -16.20
CA ALA A 344 -33.72 -8.34 -16.11
C ALA A 344 -33.00 -8.13 -14.76
N ARG A 345 -33.56 -8.60 -13.64
CA ARG A 345 -32.94 -8.41 -12.31
C ARG A 345 -31.75 -9.34 -12.07
N VAL A 346 -31.76 -10.54 -12.66
CA VAL A 346 -30.64 -11.48 -12.54
C VAL A 346 -29.44 -10.98 -13.33
N VAL A 347 -29.70 -10.42 -14.52
CA VAL A 347 -28.65 -9.80 -15.37
C VAL A 347 -28.02 -8.58 -14.67
N ALA A 348 -28.82 -7.70 -14.08
CA ALA A 348 -28.30 -6.53 -13.36
C ALA A 348 -27.41 -6.90 -12.15
N PHE A 349 -27.78 -7.94 -11.39
CA PHE A 349 -26.97 -8.41 -10.27
C PHE A 349 -25.71 -9.15 -10.73
N GLY A 350 -25.79 -9.95 -11.80
CA GLY A 350 -24.62 -10.58 -12.42
C GLY A 350 -23.61 -9.54 -12.92
N ALA A 351 -24.10 -8.47 -13.57
CA ALA A 351 -23.27 -7.36 -14.02
C ALA A 351 -22.61 -6.62 -12.84
N ALA A 352 -23.32 -6.39 -11.73
CA ALA A 352 -22.75 -5.75 -10.55
C ALA A 352 -21.67 -6.62 -9.87
N ALA A 353 -21.87 -7.94 -9.79
CA ALA A 353 -20.87 -8.86 -9.26
C ALA A 353 -19.64 -8.94 -10.17
N ALA A 354 -19.83 -9.00 -11.49
CA ALA A 354 -18.75 -8.95 -12.46
C ALA A 354 -17.98 -7.62 -12.40
N ALA A 355 -18.68 -6.49 -12.21
CA ALA A 355 -18.05 -5.19 -12.01
C ALA A 355 -17.23 -5.12 -10.72
N LEU A 356 -17.69 -5.73 -9.61
CA LEU A 356 -16.94 -5.83 -8.36
C LEU A 356 -15.70 -6.73 -8.50
N VAL A 357 -15.80 -7.83 -9.24
CA VAL A 357 -14.64 -8.67 -9.56
C VAL A 357 -13.68 -7.91 -10.48
N ALA A 358 -14.17 -7.20 -11.49
CA ALA A 358 -13.34 -6.38 -12.38
C ALA A 358 -12.64 -5.24 -11.62
N ALA A 359 -13.34 -4.58 -10.70
CA ALA A 359 -12.73 -3.64 -9.75
C ALA A 359 -11.68 -4.35 -8.88
N GLY A 360 -11.94 -5.60 -8.48
CA GLY A 360 -11.03 -6.62 -7.91
C GLY A 360 -9.72 -6.87 -8.67
N PHE A 361 -9.70 -6.55 -9.95
CA PHE A 361 -8.54 -6.68 -10.83
C PHE A 361 -8.05 -5.31 -11.33
N ALA A 362 -8.59 -4.19 -10.82
CA ALA A 362 -8.21 -2.85 -11.26
C ALA A 362 -6.71 -2.58 -11.06
N ASP A 363 -6.08 -3.09 -9.99
CA ASP A 363 -4.63 -2.95 -9.79
C ASP A 363 -3.79 -3.77 -10.79
N ARG A 364 -4.40 -4.75 -11.46
CA ARG A 364 -3.79 -5.47 -12.59
C ARG A 364 -4.08 -4.79 -13.93
N VAL A 365 -5.00 -3.82 -13.99
CA VAL A 365 -5.30 -3.07 -15.22
C VAL A 365 -4.08 -2.32 -15.72
N PRO A 366 -3.22 -1.68 -14.91
CA PRO A 366 -1.96 -1.12 -15.39
C PRO A 366 -1.07 -2.16 -16.07
N GLN A 367 -0.89 -3.34 -15.47
CA GLN A 367 -0.10 -4.43 -16.05
C GLN A 367 -0.73 -4.99 -17.33
N LEU A 368 -2.07 -5.14 -17.37
CA LEU A 368 -2.80 -5.59 -18.55
C LEU A 368 -2.81 -4.53 -19.66
N ALA A 369 -2.92 -3.25 -19.30
CA ALA A 369 -2.87 -2.13 -20.22
C ALA A 369 -1.45 -1.90 -20.74
N GLU A 370 -0.43 -2.19 -19.94
CA GLU A 370 0.96 -2.23 -20.35
C GLU A 370 1.21 -3.42 -21.29
N SER A 371 0.74 -4.62 -20.93
CA SER A 371 0.77 -5.79 -21.81
C SER A 371 0.03 -5.51 -23.14
N ALA A 372 -1.13 -4.86 -23.10
CA ALA A 372 -1.90 -4.50 -24.28
C ALA A 372 -1.23 -3.37 -25.08
N ARG A 373 -0.59 -2.40 -24.42
CA ARG A 373 0.23 -1.37 -25.08
C ARG A 373 1.45 -1.99 -25.75
N SER A 374 2.14 -2.92 -25.10
CA SER A 374 3.24 -3.69 -25.68
C SER A 374 2.77 -4.52 -26.88
N ALA A 375 1.58 -5.13 -26.80
CA ALA A 375 0.99 -5.84 -27.94
C ALA A 375 0.62 -4.88 -29.09
N ALA A 376 0.01 -3.73 -28.80
CA ALA A 376 -0.32 -2.71 -29.81
C ALA A 376 0.91 -1.98 -30.37
N ALA A 377 2.03 -1.98 -29.65
CA ALA A 377 3.31 -1.44 -30.10
C ALA A 377 4.05 -2.40 -31.05
N ALA A 378 3.67 -3.68 -31.11
CA ALA A 378 4.30 -4.66 -31.99
C ALA A 378 4.20 -4.27 -33.49
N ASP A 379 3.16 -3.53 -33.87
CA ASP A 379 2.93 -3.08 -35.25
C ASP A 379 3.57 -1.71 -35.57
N ARG A 380 4.20 -1.04 -34.60
CA ARG A 380 4.88 0.24 -34.84
C ARG A 380 6.27 -0.01 -35.41
N THR A 381 6.66 0.77 -36.41
CA THR A 381 8.05 0.82 -36.85
C THR A 381 8.90 1.39 -35.72
N CYS A 382 9.90 0.63 -35.25
CA CYS A 382 10.84 1.16 -34.28
C CYS A 382 11.58 2.35 -34.90
N VAL A 383 11.32 3.54 -34.37
CA VAL A 383 12.25 4.66 -34.49
C VAL A 383 13.21 4.47 -33.34
N LEU A 384 14.46 4.09 -33.64
CA LEU A 384 15.50 3.99 -32.63
C LEU A 384 15.58 5.34 -31.95
N ALA A 385 15.01 5.43 -30.75
CA ALA A 385 15.33 6.52 -29.88
C ALA A 385 16.80 6.25 -29.52
N THR A 386 17.71 7.01 -30.15
CA THR A 386 18.89 7.40 -29.39
C THR A 386 18.29 7.98 -28.12
N PRO A 387 18.48 7.36 -26.94
CA PRO A 387 17.82 7.85 -25.73
C PRO A 387 18.15 9.33 -25.69
N ALA A 388 17.14 10.18 -25.86
CA ALA A 388 17.35 11.59 -26.15
C ALA A 388 18.23 12.12 -25.02
N TRP A 389 19.50 12.34 -25.35
CA TRP A 389 20.55 12.67 -24.38
C TRP A 389 20.35 14.11 -23.90
N GLU A 390 19.58 14.89 -24.66
CA GLU A 390 18.99 16.14 -24.24
C GLU A 390 18.13 15.90 -22.99
N SER A 391 18.62 16.50 -21.91
CA SER A 391 17.89 16.79 -20.69
C SER A 391 16.44 17.10 -21.03
N ALA A 392 15.55 16.13 -20.82
CA ALA A 392 14.15 16.43 -20.63
C ALA A 392 14.09 17.30 -19.36
N ASN A 393 14.26 18.61 -19.57
CA ASN A 393 13.84 19.64 -18.65
C ASN A 393 12.38 19.33 -18.32
N GLY A 394 12.11 18.83 -17.12
CA GLY A 394 10.75 18.59 -16.66
C GLY A 394 10.64 17.45 -15.69
N ASP A 395 11.07 17.69 -14.44
CA ASP A 395 10.37 17.41 -13.18
C ASP A 395 9.81 16.00 -12.89
N ARG A 396 9.93 15.04 -13.79
CA ARG A 396 9.50 13.66 -13.55
C ARG A 396 10.62 12.88 -12.89
N LEU A 397 10.64 13.05 -11.59
CA LEU A 397 11.30 12.20 -10.63
C LEU A 397 10.96 10.71 -10.91
N SER A 398 11.89 9.98 -11.54
CA SER A 398 11.77 8.54 -11.80
C SER A 398 12.42 7.75 -10.67
N TYR A 399 11.76 6.67 -10.23
CA TYR A 399 12.31 5.67 -9.29
C TYR A 399 13.09 4.59 -10.01
N LEU A 400 13.22 4.72 -11.33
CA LEU A 400 13.98 3.81 -12.16
C LEU A 400 15.11 4.61 -12.80
N ALA A 401 16.30 4.05 -12.79
CA ALA A 401 17.45 4.55 -13.52
C ALA A 401 17.98 3.50 -14.49
N ARG A 402 18.64 3.95 -15.55
CA ARG A 402 19.38 3.09 -16.46
C ARG A 402 20.85 3.47 -16.48
N VAL A 403 21.71 2.49 -16.25
CA VAL A 403 23.17 2.60 -16.40
C VAL A 403 23.53 1.90 -17.71
N PHE A 404 23.80 2.67 -18.76
CA PHE A 404 24.12 2.17 -20.09
C PHE A 404 25.62 1.91 -20.23
N ILE A 405 25.99 0.78 -20.83
CA ILE A 405 27.36 0.39 -21.15
C ILE A 405 27.55 -0.03 -22.60
N ARG A 406 28.77 0.12 -23.08
CA ARG A 406 29.16 -0.35 -24.42
C ARG A 406 29.08 -1.87 -24.52
N PRO A 407 28.65 -2.44 -25.66
CA PRO A 407 28.63 -3.89 -25.87
C PRO A 407 30.00 -4.56 -25.68
N GLU A 408 31.09 -3.82 -25.94
CA GLU A 408 32.48 -4.31 -25.83
C GLU A 408 33.01 -4.32 -24.40
N THR A 409 32.24 -3.84 -23.42
CA THR A 409 32.63 -3.83 -22.00
C THR A 409 32.95 -5.24 -21.52
N THR A 410 34.13 -5.46 -20.96
CA THR A 410 34.59 -6.81 -20.55
C THR A 410 33.76 -7.35 -19.37
N ALA A 411 33.78 -8.66 -19.15
CA ALA A 411 33.10 -9.26 -17.99
C ALA A 411 33.61 -8.68 -16.66
N GLU A 412 34.92 -8.43 -16.55
CA GLU A 412 35.52 -7.81 -15.37
C GLU A 412 35.03 -6.38 -15.15
N GLN A 413 35.01 -5.55 -16.20
CA GLN A 413 34.45 -4.20 -16.13
C GLN A 413 32.97 -4.21 -15.74
N ARG A 414 32.19 -5.14 -16.29
CA ARG A 414 30.79 -5.31 -15.92
C ARG A 414 30.62 -5.67 -14.44
N ASN A 415 31.43 -6.59 -13.91
CA ASN A 415 31.38 -6.96 -12.49
C ASN A 415 31.73 -5.77 -11.58
N LEU A 416 32.69 -4.93 -11.99
CA LEU A 416 33.03 -3.72 -11.23
C LEU A 416 31.87 -2.71 -11.25
N ILE A 417 31.22 -2.50 -12.40
CA ILE A 417 30.06 -1.61 -12.53
C ILE A 417 28.88 -2.16 -11.72
N ASP A 418 28.62 -3.47 -11.80
CA ASP A 418 27.57 -4.16 -11.05
C ASP A 418 27.76 -3.95 -9.54
N ALA A 419 28.99 -4.14 -9.07
CA ALA A 419 29.34 -3.89 -7.68
C ALA A 419 29.18 -2.41 -7.33
N ALA A 420 29.55 -1.48 -8.20
CA ALA A 420 29.38 -0.05 -7.99
C ALA A 420 27.91 0.38 -7.90
N ILE A 421 27.03 -0.21 -8.71
CA ILE A 421 25.58 -0.06 -8.57
C ILE A 421 25.13 -0.61 -7.21
N ALA A 422 25.63 -1.80 -6.83
CA ALA A 422 25.33 -2.45 -5.56
C ALA A 422 25.76 -1.64 -4.32
N ARG A 423 26.78 -0.79 -4.43
CA ARG A 423 27.28 0.08 -3.35
C ARG A 423 26.33 1.21 -2.98
N ASN A 424 25.38 1.56 -3.86
CA ASN A 424 24.48 2.66 -3.59
C ASN A 424 23.37 2.22 -2.60
N PRO A 425 23.31 2.76 -1.38
CA PRO A 425 22.33 2.33 -0.37
C PRO A 425 20.89 2.68 -0.77
N GLY A 426 20.75 3.68 -1.65
CA GLY A 426 19.47 4.07 -2.23
C GLY A 426 18.95 3.14 -3.33
N MET A 427 19.65 2.06 -3.67
CA MET A 427 19.19 1.08 -4.64
C MET A 427 18.39 -0.03 -3.95
N ARG A 428 17.36 -0.55 -4.64
CA ARG A 428 16.42 -1.57 -4.16
C ARG A 428 16.47 -2.87 -4.96
N GLY A 429 17.07 -2.80 -6.13
CA GLY A 429 17.25 -3.90 -7.05
C GLY A 429 17.86 -3.36 -8.33
N PHE A 430 18.48 -4.24 -9.10
CA PHE A 430 18.83 -3.94 -10.47
C PHE A 430 18.77 -5.20 -11.31
N THR A 431 18.53 -5.04 -12.60
CA THR A 431 18.52 -6.14 -13.57
C THR A 431 19.35 -5.75 -14.78
N PHE A 432 20.26 -6.62 -15.19
CA PHE A 432 21.09 -6.42 -16.37
C PHE A 432 20.38 -6.92 -17.63
N TYR A 433 20.26 -6.04 -18.64
CA TYR A 433 19.63 -6.30 -19.92
C TYR A 433 20.64 -6.19 -21.05
N PHE A 434 20.88 -7.33 -21.70
CA PHE A 434 21.76 -7.46 -22.88
C PHE A 434 21.07 -8.16 -24.05
N ASP A 435 19.93 -8.84 -23.82
CA ASP A 435 19.19 -9.54 -24.87
C ASP A 435 18.25 -8.58 -25.62
N PRO A 436 18.51 -8.29 -26.91
CA PRO A 436 17.69 -7.39 -27.71
C PRO A 436 16.27 -7.95 -27.97
N THR A 437 16.04 -9.24 -27.73
CA THR A 437 14.73 -9.87 -27.83
C THR A 437 13.90 -9.77 -26.54
N SER A 438 14.47 -9.24 -25.45
CA SER A 438 13.73 -9.01 -24.21
C SER A 438 12.79 -7.80 -24.34
N ALA A 439 11.64 -7.86 -23.66
CA ALA A 439 10.66 -6.78 -23.68
C ALA A 439 11.23 -5.48 -23.07
N ALA A 440 12.01 -5.59 -21.99
CA ALA A 440 12.66 -4.45 -21.34
C ALA A 440 13.64 -3.73 -22.29
N TYR A 441 14.46 -4.49 -23.01
CA TYR A 441 15.41 -3.92 -23.97
C TYR A 441 14.69 -3.22 -25.14
N ARG A 442 13.62 -3.82 -25.68
CA ARG A 442 12.78 -3.16 -26.69
C ARG A 442 12.05 -1.93 -26.15
N ASN A 443 11.58 -1.95 -24.91
CA ASN A 443 10.94 -0.80 -24.29
C ASN A 443 11.94 0.36 -24.15
N ALA A 444 13.17 0.09 -23.75
CA ALA A 444 14.21 1.10 -23.57
C ALA A 444 14.58 1.84 -24.87
N TYR A 445 14.60 1.14 -26.02
CA TYR A 445 15.06 1.72 -27.29
C TYR A 445 13.97 2.02 -28.32
N CYS A 446 12.84 1.29 -28.26
CA CYS A 446 11.79 1.30 -29.29
C CYS A 446 10.37 1.46 -28.71
N GLY A 447 10.21 1.72 -27.41
CA GLY A 447 8.87 1.78 -26.78
C GLY A 447 8.07 0.47 -26.91
N GLY A 448 8.76 -0.67 -27.02
CA GLY A 448 8.19 -2.02 -27.08
C GLY A 448 8.13 -2.64 -28.47
N ALA A 449 8.29 -1.84 -29.53
CA ALA A 449 8.33 -2.32 -30.90
C ALA A 449 9.58 -3.19 -31.17
N PRO A 450 9.52 -4.16 -32.11
CA PRO A 450 10.67 -4.95 -32.53
C PRO A 450 11.83 -4.06 -32.99
N LEU A 451 13.04 -4.40 -32.55
CA LEU A 451 14.26 -3.75 -33.03
C LEU A 451 14.48 -4.07 -34.52
N PRO A 452 14.99 -3.13 -35.34
CA PRO A 452 15.44 -3.43 -36.69
C PRO A 452 16.48 -4.55 -36.67
N ALA A 453 16.45 -5.42 -37.69
CA ALA A 453 17.39 -6.54 -37.78
C ALA A 453 18.85 -6.03 -37.71
N GLY A 454 19.65 -6.59 -36.81
CA GLY A 454 21.05 -6.22 -36.59
C GLY A 454 21.27 -5.07 -35.60
N ALA A 455 20.29 -4.18 -35.38
CA ALA A 455 20.46 -3.01 -34.51
C ALA A 455 20.82 -3.36 -33.06
N GLY A 456 20.32 -4.49 -32.55
CA GLY A 456 20.59 -4.93 -31.18
C GLY A 456 22.06 -5.19 -30.84
N ARG A 457 22.95 -5.36 -31.84
CA ARG A 457 24.39 -5.57 -31.62
C ARG A 457 25.15 -4.29 -31.29
N ASP A 458 24.68 -3.17 -31.83
CA ASP A 458 25.36 -1.87 -31.73
C ASP A 458 24.78 -0.99 -30.60
N LEU A 459 23.65 -1.42 -30.02
CA LEU A 459 22.99 -0.70 -28.94
C LEU A 459 23.63 -1.02 -27.58
N PRO A 460 23.79 -0.02 -26.70
CA PRO A 460 24.33 -0.25 -25.35
C PRO A 460 23.55 -1.33 -24.57
N TYR A 461 24.25 -2.14 -23.78
CA TYR A 461 23.60 -2.90 -22.72
C TYR A 461 23.28 -1.97 -21.56
N PHE A 462 22.38 -2.36 -20.65
CA PHE A 462 22.10 -1.53 -19.49
C PHE A 462 21.68 -2.32 -18.27
N TRP A 463 21.91 -1.74 -17.10
CA TRP A 463 21.19 -2.10 -15.88
C TRP A 463 19.98 -1.20 -15.76
N GLU A 464 18.81 -1.77 -15.49
CA GLU A 464 17.69 -1.03 -14.92
C GLU A 464 17.82 -1.12 -13.39
N VAL A 465 17.81 0.02 -12.72
CA VAL A 465 18.10 0.15 -11.29
C VAL A 465 16.88 0.77 -10.59
N ASP A 466 16.31 0.03 -9.65
CA ASP A 466 15.24 0.50 -8.77
C ASP A 466 15.85 1.40 -7.69
N LEU A 467 15.41 2.65 -7.62
CA LEU A 467 15.84 3.66 -6.65
C LEU A 467 14.79 3.83 -5.54
N SER A 468 15.25 3.99 -4.30
CA SER A 468 14.43 4.31 -3.14
C SER A 468 13.84 5.72 -3.22
N SER A 469 14.58 6.63 -3.85
CA SER A 469 14.13 7.99 -4.14
C SER A 469 14.86 8.58 -5.34
N PRO A 470 14.27 9.57 -6.02
CA PRO A 470 14.87 10.21 -7.19
C PRO A 470 16.21 10.91 -6.89
N GLY A 471 16.39 11.42 -5.66
CA GLY A 471 17.62 12.10 -5.24
C GLY A 471 18.82 11.16 -5.12
N VAL A 472 18.62 9.84 -5.24
CA VAL A 472 19.70 8.84 -5.28
C VAL A 472 20.45 8.86 -6.61
N LEU A 473 19.78 9.26 -7.70
CA LEU A 473 20.33 9.21 -9.06
C LEU A 473 21.67 9.95 -9.21
N PRO A 474 21.88 11.17 -8.67
CA PRO A 474 23.18 11.83 -8.72
C PRO A 474 24.30 11.05 -8.02
N GLY A 475 24.00 10.36 -6.92
CA GLY A 475 24.98 9.52 -6.23
C GLY A 475 25.32 8.28 -7.05
N LEU A 476 24.33 7.64 -7.67
CA LEU A 476 24.56 6.54 -8.60
C LEU A 476 25.41 6.98 -9.79
N ALA A 477 25.10 8.14 -10.38
CA ALA A 477 25.85 8.69 -11.49
C ALA A 477 27.30 9.04 -11.09
N ALA A 478 27.51 9.67 -9.93
CA ALA A 478 28.84 9.97 -9.42
C ALA A 478 29.70 8.71 -9.22
N GLU A 479 29.08 7.61 -8.79
CA GLU A 479 29.75 6.34 -8.54
C GLU A 479 30.17 5.63 -9.85
N VAL A 480 29.32 5.63 -10.88
CA VAL A 480 29.52 4.78 -12.07
C VAL A 480 29.90 5.52 -13.34
N ALA A 481 29.63 6.83 -13.47
CA ALA A 481 29.77 7.54 -14.76
C ALA A 481 31.21 7.60 -15.28
N THR A 482 32.21 7.51 -14.40
CA THR A 482 33.63 7.51 -14.78
C THR A 482 34.20 6.11 -15.00
N MET A 483 33.39 5.05 -14.82
CA MET A 483 33.87 3.68 -14.95
C MET A 483 34.06 3.28 -16.42
N PRO A 484 35.13 2.53 -16.75
CA PRO A 484 35.35 2.06 -18.11
C PRO A 484 34.16 1.26 -18.66
N GLY A 485 33.67 1.65 -19.84
CA GLY A 485 32.54 1.01 -20.50
C GLY A 485 31.19 1.70 -20.27
N VAL A 486 31.04 2.50 -19.21
CA VAL A 486 29.81 3.28 -18.96
C VAL A 486 29.69 4.41 -19.97
N VAL A 487 28.52 4.47 -20.61
CA VAL A 487 28.18 5.47 -21.64
C VAL A 487 27.31 6.57 -21.04
N ALA A 488 26.33 6.21 -20.21
CA ALA A 488 25.40 7.15 -19.61
C ALA A 488 24.71 6.57 -18.36
N VAL A 489 24.30 7.45 -17.45
CA VAL A 489 23.38 7.14 -16.35
C VAL A 489 22.19 8.09 -16.49
N LYS A 490 20.97 7.55 -16.56
CA LYS A 490 19.75 8.33 -16.87
C LYS A 490 18.56 7.87 -16.02
N PRO A 491 17.57 8.75 -15.75
CA PRO A 491 16.26 8.29 -15.30
C PRO A 491 15.59 7.46 -16.42
N ALA A 492 14.85 6.41 -16.05
CA ALA A 492 14.25 5.44 -16.98
C ALA A 492 12.85 5.82 -17.46
#